data_AF-A0A521GNW5-F1
#
_entry.id   AF-A0A521GNW5-F1
#
_cell.length_a   1.000
_cell.length_b   1.000
_cell.length_c   1.000
_cell.angle_alpha   90.00
_cell.angle_beta   90.00
_cell.angle_gamma   90.00
#
_symmetry.space_group_name_H-M   'P 1'
#
loop_
_entity.id
_entity.type
_entity.pdbx_description
1 polymer ?
#
loop_
_entity_poly.entity_id
_entity_poly.type
_entity_poly.pdbx_seq_one_letter_code
_entity_poly.pdbx_strand_id
1 'polypeptide(L)'
;MAKNTPQSRQATPIKRIYLWSLIALLVVTGTAVAILSLRNTSSKKVDTFQACKDAGGIIRESYPETCSYKGTSFVNEAQALSNPDSYVGLPEADAINQAKRGNKQYRVVERDGQSLPADMSIVQGRLNFYVSGGAVTKVVIEGQ
;
A
#
# COMPACT_ATOMS: atom_id res chain seq x y z
N MET A 1 66.77 -14.04 67.15
CA MET A 1 66.90 -14.85 65.91
C MET A 1 65.57 -14.80 65.17
N ALA A 2 65.44 -13.93 64.16
CA ALA A 2 64.23 -13.81 63.35
C ALA A 2 64.50 -14.42 61.96
N LYS A 3 63.71 -15.44 61.57
CA LYS A 3 63.78 -16.06 60.24
C LYS A 3 62.97 -15.21 59.26
N ASN A 4 63.65 -14.59 58.30
CA ASN A 4 63.02 -13.93 57.17
C ASN A 4 62.61 -14.98 56.13
N THR A 5 61.31 -15.07 55.86
CA THR A 5 60.73 -15.91 54.81
C THR A 5 60.65 -15.12 53.50
N PRO A 6 61.09 -15.66 52.36
CA PRO A 6 61.01 -14.95 51.09
C PRO A 6 59.58 -14.97 50.53
N GLN A 7 59.02 -13.79 50.26
CA GLN A 7 57.77 -13.65 49.51
C GLN A 7 57.99 -14.00 48.03
N SER A 8 57.27 -15.02 47.54
CA SER A 8 57.22 -15.34 46.12
C SER A 8 56.36 -14.32 45.37
N ARG A 9 56.96 -13.61 44.41
CA ARG A 9 56.23 -12.76 43.46
C ARG A 9 55.52 -13.66 42.45
N GLN A 10 54.20 -13.80 42.56
CA GLN A 10 53.42 -14.42 41.50
C GLN A 10 53.29 -13.43 40.34
N ALA A 11 53.99 -13.71 39.24
CA ALA A 11 53.80 -13.04 37.97
C ALA A 11 52.40 -13.37 37.44
N THR A 12 51.49 -12.40 37.44
CA THR A 12 50.20 -12.55 36.77
C THR A 12 50.44 -12.65 35.26
N PRO A 13 49.94 -13.70 34.58
CA PRO A 13 50.19 -13.88 33.17
C PRO A 13 49.40 -12.82 32.40
N ILE A 14 50.09 -11.78 31.95
CA ILE A 14 49.57 -10.66 31.15
C ILE A 14 48.65 -11.14 30.00
N LYS A 15 48.90 -12.34 29.45
CA LYS A 15 48.07 -13.01 28.44
C LYS A 15 46.60 -13.26 28.88
N ARG A 16 46.32 -13.49 30.17
CA ARG A 16 44.96 -13.67 30.67
C ARG A 16 44.16 -12.36 30.65
N ILE A 17 44.80 -11.23 30.94
CA ILE A 17 44.13 -9.92 30.96
C ILE A 17 43.66 -9.54 29.55
N TYR A 18 44.52 -9.75 28.54
CA TYR A 18 44.15 -9.49 27.14
C TYR A 18 43.01 -10.41 26.65
N LEU A 19 43.02 -11.68 27.04
CA LEU A 19 41.96 -12.62 26.66
C LEU A 19 40.59 -12.18 27.20
N TRP A 20 40.51 -11.77 28.47
CA TRP A 20 39.26 -11.28 29.05
C TRP A 20 38.80 -9.96 28.41
N SER A 21 39.72 -9.06 28.06
CA SER A 21 39.37 -7.81 27.37
C SER A 21 38.79 -8.04 25.97
N LEU A 22 39.30 -9.02 25.21
CA LEU A 22 38.78 -9.39 23.89
C LEU A 22 37.38 -10.00 23.96
N ILE A 23 37.14 -10.87 24.96
CA ILE A 23 35.82 -11.47 25.19
C ILE A 23 34.80 -10.38 25.56
N ALA A 24 35.17 -9.46 26.45
CA ALA A 24 34.28 -8.35 26.83
C ALA A 24 33.92 -7.46 25.62
N LEU A 25 34.89 -7.15 24.75
CA LEU A 25 34.65 -6.37 23.55
C LEU A 25 33.66 -7.06 22.59
N LEU A 26 33.83 -8.37 22.36
CA LEU A 26 32.93 -9.14 21.49
C LEU A 26 31.49 -9.16 22.02
N VAL A 27 31.31 -9.31 23.34
CA VAL A 27 29.98 -9.29 23.97
C VAL A 27 29.30 -7.92 23.80
N VAL A 28 30.05 -6.83 23.98
CA VAL A 28 29.51 -5.47 23.79
C VAL A 28 29.13 -5.21 22.33
N THR A 29 29.98 -5.62 21.38
CA THR A 29 29.66 -5.46 19.95
C THR A 29 28.47 -6.31 19.51
N GLY A 30 28.36 -7.56 20.00
CA GLY A 30 27.26 -8.46 19.67
C GLY A 30 25.92 -7.94 20.19
N THR A 31 25.89 -7.42 21.41
CA THR A 31 24.67 -6.83 21.99
C THR A 31 24.24 -5.55 21.28
N ALA A 32 25.19 -4.68 20.88
CA ALA A 32 24.88 -3.48 20.10
C ALA A 32 24.23 -3.82 18.74
N VAL A 33 24.76 -4.82 18.02
CA VAL A 33 24.21 -5.28 16.74
C VAL A 33 22.81 -5.88 16.91
N ALA A 34 22.58 -6.68 17.96
CA ALA A 34 21.26 -7.23 18.24
C ALA A 34 20.21 -6.15 18.53
N ILE A 35 20.57 -5.11 19.29
CA ILE A 35 19.69 -3.97 19.59
C ILE A 35 19.36 -3.16 18.31
N LEU A 36 20.34 -2.97 17.43
CA LEU A 36 20.15 -2.29 16.14
C LEU A 36 19.21 -3.07 15.21
N SER A 37 19.34 -4.40 15.14
CA SER A 37 18.46 -5.25 14.33
C SER A 37 17.00 -5.21 14.80
N LEU A 38 16.76 -5.11 16.12
CA LEU A 38 15.41 -5.01 16.68
C LEU A 38 14.73 -3.66 16.37
N ARG A 39 15.49 -2.59 16.14
CA ARG A 39 14.94 -1.27 15.80
C ARG A 39 14.49 -1.15 14.34
N ASN A 40 14.96 -2.02 13.45
CA ASN A 40 14.69 -1.91 12.02
C ASN A 40 13.36 -2.55 11.59
N THR A 41 12.65 -3.21 12.52
CA THR A 41 11.27 -3.69 12.31
C THR A 41 10.29 -2.52 12.42
N SER A 42 10.41 -1.54 11.53
CA SER A 42 9.29 -0.64 11.24
C SER A 42 8.20 -1.48 10.58
N SER A 43 7.18 -1.81 11.37
CA SER A 43 5.91 -2.35 10.87
C SER A 43 5.47 -1.49 9.69
N LYS A 44 5.59 -2.00 8.46
CA LYS A 44 5.08 -1.32 7.26
C LYS A 44 3.63 -0.94 7.55
N LYS A 45 3.35 0.36 7.68
CA LYS A 45 1.99 0.83 7.90
C LYS A 45 1.17 0.45 6.67
N VAL A 46 0.03 -0.18 6.93
CA VAL A 46 -0.94 -0.50 5.88
C VAL A 46 -1.93 0.66 5.88
N ASP A 47 -1.72 1.61 4.98
CA ASP A 47 -2.52 2.84 4.85
C ASP A 47 -3.16 3.01 3.46
N THR A 48 -2.83 2.14 2.51
CA THR A 48 -3.37 2.15 1.15
C THR A 48 -4.00 0.80 0.79
N PHE A 49 -4.89 0.79 -0.20
CA PHE A 49 -5.45 -0.45 -0.75
C PHE A 49 -4.35 -1.42 -1.23
N GLN A 50 -3.31 -0.89 -1.89
CA GLN A 50 -2.19 -1.71 -2.34
C GLN A 50 -1.41 -2.31 -1.16
N ALA A 51 -1.10 -1.50 -0.13
CA ALA A 51 -0.46 -2.01 1.08
C ALA A 51 -1.33 -3.06 1.80
N CYS A 52 -2.66 -2.93 1.74
CA CYS A 52 -3.60 -3.91 2.29
C CYS A 52 -3.55 -5.23 1.52
N LYS A 53 -3.52 -5.16 0.19
CA LYS A 53 -3.37 -6.33 -0.69
C LYS A 53 -2.03 -7.03 -0.45
N ASP A 54 -0.94 -6.27 -0.39
CA ASP A 54 0.41 -6.79 -0.15
C ASP A 54 0.56 -7.41 1.25
N ALA A 55 -0.22 -6.93 2.23
CA ALA A 55 -0.28 -7.48 3.58
C ALA A 55 -1.17 -8.73 3.70
N GLY A 56 -1.77 -9.20 2.60
CA GLY A 56 -2.67 -10.36 2.60
C GLY A 56 -4.07 -10.05 3.15
N GLY A 57 -4.54 -8.81 3.03
CA GLY A 57 -5.91 -8.43 3.37
C GLY A 57 -6.94 -9.14 2.49
N ILE A 58 -8.16 -9.25 3.02
CA ILE A 58 -9.28 -9.88 2.31
C ILE A 58 -9.84 -8.87 1.32
N ILE A 59 -9.77 -9.18 0.03
CA ILE A 59 -10.35 -8.37 -1.04
C ILE A 59 -11.82 -8.77 -1.21
N ARG A 60 -12.71 -7.79 -1.15
CA ARG A 60 -14.11 -7.93 -1.55
C ARG A 60 -14.25 -7.41 -2.97
N GLU A 61 -14.77 -8.27 -3.84
CA GLU A 61 -15.13 -7.98 -5.23
C GLU A 61 -16.42 -7.14 -5.31
N SER A 62 -16.49 -6.06 -4.54
CA SER A 62 -17.47 -4.98 -4.72
C SER A 62 -16.91 -3.95 -5.69
N TYR A 63 -17.74 -3.09 -6.27
CA TYR A 63 -17.26 -1.91 -7.00
C TYR A 63 -17.64 -0.62 -6.26
N PRO A 64 -16.68 0.20 -5.80
CA PRO A 64 -15.23 -0.05 -5.87
C PRO A 64 -14.79 -1.23 -5.00
N GLU A 65 -13.68 -1.87 -5.38
CA GLU A 65 -13.06 -2.94 -4.59
C GLU A 65 -12.70 -2.43 -3.20
N THR A 66 -12.87 -3.27 -2.20
CA THR A 66 -12.46 -2.96 -0.84
C THR A 66 -11.54 -4.06 -0.31
N CYS A 67 -10.46 -3.66 0.36
CA CYS A 67 -9.53 -4.56 1.02
C CYS A 67 -9.62 -4.36 2.53
N SER A 68 -9.91 -5.41 3.27
CA SER A 68 -9.99 -5.37 4.74
C SER A 68 -8.79 -6.07 5.36
N TYR A 69 -8.07 -5.38 6.24
CA TYR A 69 -6.91 -5.90 6.97
C TYR A 69 -6.93 -5.39 8.41
N LYS A 70 -6.85 -6.32 9.39
CA LYS A 70 -6.84 -6.02 10.84
C LYS A 70 -7.97 -5.07 11.31
N GLY A 71 -9.15 -5.19 10.73
CA GLY A 71 -10.32 -4.36 11.08
C GLY A 71 -10.36 -2.98 10.43
N THR A 72 -9.38 -2.64 9.59
CA THR A 72 -9.41 -1.44 8.73
C THR A 72 -9.76 -1.86 7.30
N SER A 73 -10.61 -1.06 6.64
CA SER A 73 -10.98 -1.27 5.24
C SER A 73 -10.45 -0.13 4.39
N PHE A 74 -9.85 -0.47 3.26
CA PHE A 74 -9.30 0.45 2.28
C PHE A 74 -10.07 0.28 0.97
N VAL A 75 -10.42 1.37 0.32
CA VAL A 75 -11.10 1.35 -0.97
C VAL A 75 -10.06 1.46 -2.08
N ASN A 76 -10.24 0.71 -3.16
CA ASN A 76 -9.44 0.86 -4.36
C ASN A 76 -9.79 2.21 -5.02
N GLU A 77 -9.02 3.26 -4.73
CA GLU A 77 -9.28 4.60 -5.26
C GLU A 77 -9.18 4.68 -6.78
N ALA A 78 -8.40 3.81 -7.42
CA ALA A 78 -8.40 3.71 -8.88
C ALA A 78 -9.78 3.26 -9.42
N GLN A 79 -10.52 2.50 -8.62
CA GLN A 79 -11.88 2.09 -8.90
C GLN A 79 -12.94 2.98 -8.27
N ALA A 80 -12.59 3.86 -7.32
CA ALA A 80 -13.53 4.83 -6.78
C ALA A 80 -14.21 5.54 -7.95
N LEU A 81 -15.54 5.58 -7.87
CA LEU A 81 -16.35 6.22 -8.90
C LEU A 81 -15.94 7.68 -8.94
N SER A 82 -15.23 8.04 -10.02
CA SER A 82 -15.12 9.42 -10.45
C SER A 82 -16.52 10.01 -10.40
N ASN A 83 -16.71 11.08 -9.62
CA ASN A 83 -17.97 11.80 -9.53
C ASN A 83 -18.59 11.86 -10.95
N PRO A 84 -19.77 11.26 -11.22
CA PRO A 84 -20.34 11.23 -12.56
C PRO A 84 -20.51 12.64 -13.14
N ASP A 85 -20.66 13.64 -12.27
CA ASP A 85 -20.72 15.05 -12.65
C ASP A 85 -19.42 15.57 -13.28
N SER A 86 -18.27 14.92 -13.03
CA SER A 86 -16.98 15.28 -13.64
C SER A 86 -16.91 15.05 -15.14
N TYR A 87 -17.88 14.33 -15.71
CA TYR A 87 -18.00 14.10 -17.15
C TYR A 87 -19.03 15.01 -17.82
N VAL A 88 -19.99 15.54 -17.06
CA VAL A 88 -21.08 16.36 -17.59
C VAL A 88 -20.53 17.69 -18.09
N GLY A 89 -20.96 18.09 -19.29
CA GLY A 89 -20.48 19.29 -19.99
C GLY A 89 -19.21 19.09 -20.81
N LEU A 90 -18.50 17.96 -20.65
CA LEU A 90 -17.34 17.66 -21.49
C LEU A 90 -17.76 17.29 -22.92
N PRO A 91 -16.96 17.65 -23.94
CA PRO A 91 -17.07 17.04 -25.25
C PRO A 91 -16.99 15.52 -25.17
N GLU A 92 -17.75 14.80 -26.01
CA GLU A 92 -17.79 13.32 -26.03
C GLU A 92 -16.38 12.70 -26.06
N ALA A 93 -15.50 13.23 -26.92
CA ALA A 93 -14.12 12.75 -27.03
C ALA A 93 -13.31 12.92 -25.74
N ASP A 94 -13.50 14.02 -25.02
CA ASP A 94 -12.77 14.31 -23.79
C ASP A 94 -13.28 13.45 -22.63
N ALA A 95 -14.59 13.25 -22.54
CA ALA A 95 -15.19 12.33 -21.57
C ALA A 95 -14.69 10.89 -21.77
N ILE A 96 -14.61 10.44 -23.02
CA ILE A 96 -14.03 9.13 -23.38
C ILE A 96 -12.56 9.04 -22.97
N ASN A 97 -11.77 10.07 -23.27
CA ASN A 97 -10.35 10.10 -22.89
C ASN A 97 -10.16 10.12 -21.37
N GLN A 98 -11.04 10.79 -20.64
CA GLN A 98 -11.06 10.78 -19.17
C GLN A 98 -11.41 9.40 -18.62
N ALA A 99 -12.44 8.73 -19.16
CA ALA A 99 -12.81 7.38 -18.76
C ALA A 99 -11.66 6.38 -19.01
N LYS A 100 -11.00 6.46 -20.18
CA LYS A 100 -9.82 5.63 -20.50
C LYS A 100 -8.67 5.85 -19.52
N ARG A 101 -8.36 7.11 -19.18
CA ARG A 101 -7.31 7.45 -18.19
C ARG A 101 -7.63 6.89 -16.80
N GLY A 102 -8.91 6.87 -16.42
CA GLY A 102 -9.40 6.27 -15.19
C GLY A 102 -9.58 4.74 -15.26
N ASN A 103 -9.20 4.09 -16.36
CA ASN A 103 -9.45 2.67 -16.63
C ASN A 103 -10.92 2.26 -16.38
N LYS A 104 -11.86 3.14 -16.72
CA LYS A 104 -13.30 2.93 -16.56
C LYS A 104 -13.89 2.37 -17.85
N GLN A 105 -14.75 1.37 -17.73
CA GLN A 105 -15.59 0.98 -18.85
C GLN A 105 -16.62 2.07 -19.13
N TYR A 106 -16.88 2.34 -20.40
CA TYR A 106 -17.85 3.35 -20.82
C TYR A 106 -18.58 2.91 -22.09
N ARG A 107 -19.76 3.47 -22.33
CA ARG A 107 -20.48 3.41 -23.60
C ARG A 107 -21.37 4.65 -23.78
N VAL A 108 -21.66 5.00 -25.02
CA VAL A 108 -22.65 6.04 -25.35
C VAL A 108 -23.99 5.34 -25.56
N VAL A 109 -24.99 5.69 -24.75
CA VAL A 109 -26.32 5.08 -24.80
C VAL A 109 -27.33 5.93 -25.55
N GLU A 110 -27.08 7.24 -25.66
CA GLU A 110 -27.94 8.17 -26.35
C GLU A 110 -27.10 9.26 -27.01
N ARG A 111 -27.45 9.63 -28.24
CA ARG A 111 -26.87 10.78 -28.95
C ARG A 111 -27.98 11.64 -29.53
N ASP A 112 -28.00 12.91 -29.16
CA ASP A 112 -28.97 13.92 -29.62
C ASP A 112 -30.43 13.47 -29.44
N GLY A 113 -30.75 12.83 -28.31
CA GLY A 113 -32.07 12.30 -28.01
C GLY A 113 -32.41 10.98 -28.70
N GLN A 114 -31.50 10.42 -29.50
CA GLN A 114 -31.66 9.12 -30.14
C GLN A 114 -30.93 8.04 -29.34
N SER A 115 -31.69 7.05 -28.87
CA SER A 115 -31.13 5.87 -28.20
C SER A 115 -30.28 5.06 -29.17
N LEU A 116 -29.06 4.71 -28.74
CA LEU A 116 -28.13 3.89 -29.51
C LEU A 116 -28.31 2.41 -29.13
N PRO A 117 -28.13 1.48 -30.10
CA PRO A 117 -28.19 0.06 -29.80
C PRO A 117 -27.09 -0.30 -28.79
N ALA A 118 -27.52 -0.80 -27.64
CA ALA A 118 -26.65 -1.22 -26.55
C ALA A 118 -26.98 -2.67 -26.17
N ASP A 119 -25.98 -3.41 -25.73
CA ASP A 119 -26.17 -4.75 -25.20
C ASP A 119 -26.92 -4.70 -23.85
N MET A 120 -27.75 -5.71 -23.59
CA MET A 120 -28.47 -5.84 -22.31
C MET A 120 -27.59 -6.42 -21.19
N SER A 121 -26.30 -6.67 -21.45
CA SER A 121 -25.39 -7.14 -20.41
C SER A 121 -25.20 -6.03 -19.39
N ILE A 122 -25.34 -6.32 -18.10
CA ILE A 122 -25.04 -5.38 -17.03
C ILE A 122 -23.56 -5.54 -16.70
N VAL A 123 -22.80 -4.45 -16.77
CA VAL A 123 -21.41 -4.43 -16.29
C VAL A 123 -21.30 -3.42 -15.16
N GLN A 124 -21.15 -3.94 -13.95
CA GLN A 124 -21.10 -3.13 -12.75
C GLN A 124 -19.98 -2.07 -12.85
N GLY A 125 -20.33 -0.81 -12.61
CA GLY A 125 -19.41 0.31 -12.66
C GLY A 125 -19.17 0.91 -14.05
N ARG A 126 -19.79 0.38 -15.11
CA ARG A 126 -19.71 0.95 -16.47
C ARG A 126 -20.44 2.29 -16.54
N LEU A 127 -19.81 3.25 -17.21
CA LEU A 127 -20.36 4.59 -17.44
C LEU A 127 -21.25 4.59 -18.70
N ASN A 128 -22.50 5.03 -18.56
CA ASN A 128 -23.42 5.26 -19.66
C ASN A 128 -23.51 6.77 -19.92
N PHE A 129 -22.94 7.20 -21.04
CA PHE A 129 -22.94 8.59 -21.47
C PHE A 129 -24.16 8.90 -22.33
N TYR A 130 -24.84 9.98 -21.98
CA TYR A 130 -25.89 10.61 -22.78
C TYR A 130 -25.29 11.87 -23.39
N VAL A 131 -25.26 11.95 -24.71
CA VAL A 131 -24.60 13.03 -25.45
C VAL A 131 -25.66 13.85 -26.17
N SER A 132 -25.57 15.16 -26.10
CA SER A 132 -26.40 16.09 -26.88
C SER A 132 -25.57 17.29 -27.30
N GLY A 133 -25.64 17.67 -28.58
CA GLY A 133 -24.85 18.77 -29.13
C GLY A 133 -23.34 18.51 -29.04
N GLY A 134 -22.91 17.25 -29.07
CA GLY A 134 -21.51 16.84 -28.97
C GLY A 134 -20.91 16.86 -27.55
N ALA A 135 -21.71 17.21 -26.53
CA ALA A 135 -21.30 17.23 -25.14
C ALA A 135 -22.11 16.23 -24.29
N VAL A 136 -21.50 15.71 -23.24
CA VAL A 136 -22.16 14.81 -22.29
C VAL A 136 -23.14 15.61 -21.43
N THR A 137 -24.42 15.25 -21.44
CA THR A 137 -25.47 15.90 -20.64
C THR A 137 -25.81 15.12 -19.37
N LYS A 138 -25.57 13.81 -19.37
CA LYS A 138 -25.87 12.93 -18.24
C LYS A 138 -24.93 11.73 -18.26
N VAL A 139 -24.55 11.28 -17.07
CA VAL A 139 -23.82 10.02 -16.87
C VAL A 139 -24.58 9.16 -15.88
N VAL A 140 -24.79 7.89 -16.23
CA VAL A 140 -25.37 6.88 -15.33
C VAL A 140 -24.34 5.79 -15.12
N ILE A 141 -24.16 5.36 -13.88
CA ILE A 141 -23.27 4.26 -13.54
C ILE A 141 -24.11 2.99 -13.43
N GLU A 142 -23.73 1.94 -14.15
CA GLU A 142 -24.44 0.66 -14.08
C GLU A 142 -24.24 -0.05 -12.74
N GLY A 143 -25.34 -0.60 -12.21
CA GLY A 143 -25.34 -1.35 -10.95
C GLY A 143 -25.37 -0.49 -9.69
N GLN A 144 -25.71 0.80 -9.81
CA GLN A 144 -26.01 1.71 -8.71
C GLN A 144 -27.49 2.06 -8.64
#